data_AF-A0A913YCN5-F1
#
_entry.id   AF-A0A913YCN5-F1
#
_cell.length_a   1.000
_cell.length_b   1.000
_cell.length_c   1.000
_cell.angle_alpha   90.00
_cell.angle_beta   90.00
_cell.angle_gamma   90.00
#
_symmetry.space_group_name_H-M   'P 1'
#
loop_
_entity.id
_entity.type
_entity.pdbx_description
1 polymer ?
#
loop_
_entity_poly.entity_id
_entity_poly.type
_entity_poly.pdbx_seq_one_letter_code
_entity_poly.pdbx_strand_id
1 'polypeptide(L)'
;MAGNLLRIKFLICIVGLLTVDVVKSLNGTDSLNGTESLNGTDSYKKCNVYTERLGCYKDSVLPSRPLPELVFTDRDSTSPAYTGGFIDLKNWNLYMEDLRCRCAEESRAKGYKVFGLQFYGECWSGPKANETYFQNGESDQCVTHDLAHCTAAEEDCVGRDYTNFIYEIHETPVINHTHNVSQHVNMTHTLAKNITLAHHNHTLNITTTPKPPVIPTNPPTNPQPREVPGYVPPPGCQPSKYHIETIGYIK
;
A
#
# COMPACT_ATOMS: atom_id res chain seq x y z
N MET A 1 -60.23 46.21 -0.10
CA MET A 1 -59.85 45.07 -0.96
C MET A 1 -58.33 44.94 -1.02
N ALA A 2 -57.73 44.54 0.11
CA ALA A 2 -56.28 44.62 0.34
C ALA A 2 -55.75 43.40 1.12
N GLY A 3 -56.33 42.21 0.86
CA GLY A 3 -56.04 40.97 1.59
C GLY A 3 -55.53 39.80 0.73
N ASN A 4 -55.34 40.00 -0.58
CA ASN A 4 -54.94 38.92 -1.51
C ASN A 4 -53.60 39.15 -2.24
N LEU A 5 -52.87 40.23 -1.94
CA LEU A 5 -51.57 40.52 -2.57
C LEU A 5 -50.36 40.08 -1.72
N LEU A 6 -50.59 39.68 -0.46
CA LEU A 6 -49.52 39.27 0.47
C LEU A 6 -49.25 37.75 0.48
N ARG A 7 -50.17 36.92 -0.04
CA ARG A 7 -49.96 35.47 -0.18
C ARG A 7 -49.27 35.04 -1.48
N ILE A 8 -49.28 35.89 -2.52
CA ILE A 8 -48.55 35.62 -3.78
C ILE A 8 -47.07 36.00 -3.65
N LYS A 9 -46.72 36.97 -2.78
CA LYS A 9 -45.32 37.34 -2.51
C LYS A 9 -44.57 36.32 -1.63
N PHE A 10 -45.26 35.48 -0.85
CA PHE A 10 -44.60 34.44 -0.05
C PHE A 10 -44.37 33.13 -0.83
N LEU A 11 -45.14 32.87 -1.89
CA LEU A 11 -44.94 31.68 -2.73
C LEU A 11 -43.82 31.85 -3.77
N ILE A 12 -43.48 33.09 -4.15
CA ILE A 12 -42.38 33.37 -5.09
C ILE A 12 -41.00 33.30 -4.40
N CYS A 13 -40.91 33.49 -3.08
CA CYS A 13 -39.65 33.28 -2.34
C CYS A 13 -39.29 31.80 -2.11
N ILE A 14 -40.25 30.86 -2.13
CA ILE A 14 -39.95 29.43 -1.94
C ILE A 14 -39.55 28.77 -3.28
N VAL A 15 -40.05 29.24 -4.41
CA VAL A 15 -39.66 28.69 -5.73
C VAL A 15 -38.37 29.34 -6.25
N GLY A 16 -38.04 30.57 -5.85
CA GLY A 16 -36.82 31.28 -6.27
C GLY A 16 -35.53 30.97 -5.50
N LEU A 17 -35.59 30.19 -4.40
CA LEU A 17 -34.43 29.79 -3.60
C LEU A 17 -33.99 28.33 -3.83
N LEU A 18 -34.69 27.58 -4.68
CA LEU A 18 -34.36 26.18 -5.00
C LEU A 18 -33.69 25.99 -6.38
N THR A 19 -33.27 27.06 -7.05
CA THR A 19 -32.63 26.94 -8.38
C THR A 19 -31.33 27.75 -8.56
N VAL A 20 -30.66 28.20 -7.48
CA VAL A 20 -29.40 28.98 -7.62
C VAL A 20 -28.14 28.28 -7.09
N ASP A 21 -28.23 27.06 -6.53
CA ASP A 21 -27.03 26.33 -6.05
C ASP A 21 -26.54 25.19 -6.96
N VAL A 22 -26.94 25.15 -8.25
CA VAL A 22 -26.48 24.07 -9.17
C VAL A 22 -25.71 24.56 -10.42
N VAL A 23 -25.64 25.86 -10.73
CA VAL A 23 -25.02 26.31 -12.01
C VAL A 23 -23.85 27.28 -11.80
N LYS A 24 -22.96 26.98 -10.85
CA LYS A 24 -21.65 27.65 -10.80
C LYS A 24 -20.52 26.74 -10.32
N SER A 25 -20.33 25.63 -11.03
CA SER A 25 -18.98 25.09 -11.32
C SER A 25 -19.01 24.16 -12.53
N LEU A 26 -19.42 24.70 -13.69
CA LEU A 26 -19.18 24.06 -14.99
C LEU A 26 -18.36 25.03 -15.84
N ASN A 27 -17.13 25.25 -15.41
CA ASN A 27 -16.03 25.74 -16.25
C ASN A 27 -14.73 25.14 -15.69
N GLY A 28 -14.69 23.81 -15.64
CA GLY A 28 -13.46 23.03 -15.56
C GLY A 28 -13.42 22.18 -16.83
N THR A 29 -12.66 22.60 -17.82
CA THR A 29 -12.32 21.79 -18.98
C THR A 29 -11.19 20.85 -18.57
N ASP A 30 -11.53 19.65 -18.14
CA ASP A 30 -10.61 18.52 -18.16
C ASP A 30 -11.26 17.37 -18.93
N SER A 31 -10.51 16.88 -19.92
CA SER A 31 -10.92 15.93 -20.94
C SER A 31 -11.37 14.59 -20.35
N LEU A 32 -12.67 14.33 -20.37
CA LEU A 32 -13.23 13.00 -20.15
C LEU A 32 -13.18 12.18 -21.44
N ASN A 33 -12.08 11.45 -21.64
CA ASN A 33 -12.12 10.23 -22.43
C ASN A 33 -12.29 9.06 -21.46
N GLY A 34 -13.53 8.83 -21.05
CA GLY A 34 -13.92 7.69 -20.23
C GLY A 34 -15.33 7.28 -20.62
N THR A 35 -15.45 6.22 -21.40
CA THR A 35 -16.74 5.58 -21.66
C THR A 35 -17.19 4.87 -20.39
N GLU A 36 -18.21 5.41 -19.70
CA GLU A 36 -18.94 4.68 -18.68
C GLU A 36 -19.70 3.52 -19.34
N SER A 37 -19.37 2.28 -18.96
CA SER A 37 -20.29 1.15 -19.07
C SER A 37 -20.70 0.74 -17.66
N LEU A 38 -21.99 0.86 -17.36
CA LEU A 38 -22.60 0.27 -16.17
C LEU A 38 -22.65 -1.25 -16.34
N ASN A 39 -21.64 -1.94 -15.81
CA ASN A 39 -21.71 -3.35 -15.46
C ASN A 39 -21.06 -3.50 -14.08
N GLY A 40 -21.86 -3.91 -13.10
CA GLY A 40 -21.41 -4.12 -11.73
C GLY A 40 -20.37 -5.24 -11.66
N THR A 41 -19.13 -4.84 -11.47
CA THR A 41 -18.06 -5.62 -10.84
C THR A 41 -17.30 -4.63 -9.99
N ASP A 42 -17.15 -4.93 -8.70
CA ASP A 42 -16.41 -4.12 -7.73
C ASP A 42 -15.10 -3.66 -8.36
N SER A 43 -14.98 -2.36 -8.60
CA SER A 43 -13.81 -1.76 -9.24
C SER A 43 -12.68 -1.78 -8.23
N TYR A 44 -11.98 -2.91 -8.13
CA TYR A 44 -10.75 -3.02 -7.36
C TYR A 44 -9.82 -1.89 -7.79
N LYS A 45 -9.63 -0.90 -6.91
CA LYS A 45 -8.80 0.28 -7.19
C LYS A 45 -7.37 -0.22 -7.31
N LYS A 46 -6.87 -0.29 -8.55
CA LYS A 46 -5.50 -0.68 -8.84
C LYS A 46 -4.53 0.28 -8.12
N CYS A 47 -3.54 -0.28 -7.44
CA CYS A 47 -2.51 0.54 -6.82
C CYS A 47 -1.60 1.20 -7.85
N ASN A 48 -1.48 2.53 -7.79
CA ASN A 48 -0.67 3.34 -8.71
C ASN A 48 0.69 3.71 -8.13
N VAL A 49 1.12 3.03 -7.07
CA VAL A 49 2.45 3.18 -6.47
C VAL A 49 3.20 1.87 -6.65
N TYR A 50 4.33 1.93 -7.34
CA TYR A 50 5.21 0.78 -7.44
C TYR A 50 6.01 0.66 -6.15
N THR A 51 5.99 -0.53 -5.56
CA THR A 51 6.68 -0.82 -4.32
C THR A 51 7.41 -2.14 -4.40
N GLU A 52 8.60 -2.21 -3.82
CA GLU A 52 9.35 -3.45 -3.64
C GLU A 52 9.31 -3.87 -2.17
N ARG A 53 9.25 -5.18 -1.92
CA ARG A 53 9.32 -5.74 -0.58
C ARG A 53 10.76 -5.77 -0.08
N LEU A 54 10.98 -5.27 1.13
CA LEU A 54 12.29 -5.33 1.79
C LEU A 54 12.35 -6.44 2.83
N GLY A 55 11.29 -6.65 3.61
CA GLY A 55 11.22 -7.78 4.55
C GLY A 55 10.53 -7.47 5.86
N CYS A 56 10.65 -8.40 6.80
CA CYS A 56 9.99 -8.36 8.11
C CYS A 56 10.99 -7.98 9.21
N TYR A 57 10.73 -6.89 9.94
CA TYR A 57 11.66 -6.30 10.90
C TYR A 57 10.99 -5.97 12.23
N LYS A 58 11.74 -6.12 13.31
CA LYS A 58 11.28 -5.78 14.66
C LYS A 58 11.09 -4.27 14.80
N ASP A 59 10.13 -3.88 15.62
CA ASP A 59 9.94 -2.51 16.11
C ASP A 59 9.97 -2.55 17.63
N SER A 60 11.16 -2.38 18.20
CA SER A 60 11.33 -2.43 19.66
C SER A 60 10.73 -1.22 20.38
N VAL A 61 10.26 -0.20 19.63
CA VAL A 61 9.70 1.09 20.09
C VAL A 61 10.70 1.96 20.87
N LEU A 62 11.61 1.36 21.63
CA LEU A 62 12.61 2.00 22.46
C LEU A 62 14.02 1.83 21.88
N PRO A 63 14.90 2.85 22.00
CA PRO A 63 14.63 4.19 22.55
C PRO A 63 13.78 5.06 21.62
N SER A 64 13.63 4.66 20.36
CA SER A 64 12.77 5.27 19.36
C SER A 64 12.37 4.22 18.33
N ARG A 65 11.17 4.35 17.74
CA ARG A 65 10.74 3.49 16.64
C ARG A 65 11.66 3.64 15.43
N PRO A 66 11.99 2.54 14.72
CA PRO A 66 12.64 2.58 13.42
C PRO A 66 11.86 3.43 12.41
N LEU A 67 10.53 3.34 12.42
CA LEU A 67 9.63 4.16 11.60
C LEU A 67 8.91 5.12 12.56
N PRO A 68 9.30 6.40 12.64
CA PRO A 68 8.88 7.28 13.72
C PRO A 68 7.46 7.86 13.56
N GLU A 69 6.85 7.79 12.37
CA GLU A 69 5.57 8.42 12.09
C GLU A 69 4.48 7.39 11.81
N LEU A 70 3.40 7.44 12.59
CA LEU A 70 2.15 6.78 12.26
C LEU A 70 1.44 7.62 11.18
N VAL A 71 1.52 7.16 9.93
CA VAL A 71 0.91 7.83 8.78
C VAL A 71 -0.62 7.74 8.86
N PHE A 72 -1.15 6.55 9.15
CA PHE A 72 -2.55 6.34 9.50
C PHE A 72 -2.75 5.02 10.26
N THR A 73 -3.93 4.83 10.85
CA THR A 73 -4.35 3.57 11.48
C THR A 73 -5.82 3.25 11.20
N ASP A 74 -6.11 1.98 10.90
CA ASP A 74 -7.46 1.41 10.90
C ASP A 74 -7.74 0.66 12.23
N ARG A 75 -6.75 0.59 13.12
CA ARG A 75 -6.79 -0.20 14.36
C ARG A 75 -7.32 0.60 15.55
N ASP A 76 -6.85 1.83 15.71
CA ASP A 76 -7.08 2.62 16.91
C ASP A 76 -7.97 3.84 16.64
N SER A 77 -9.26 3.70 16.96
CA SER A 77 -10.27 4.77 16.80
C SER A 77 -10.02 6.03 17.64
N THR A 78 -9.12 5.97 18.62
CA THR A 78 -8.77 7.11 19.46
C THR A 78 -7.58 7.92 18.92
N SER A 79 -6.85 7.35 17.94
CA SER A 79 -5.71 8.00 17.31
C SER A 79 -6.16 9.19 16.45
N PRO A 80 -5.44 10.33 16.48
CA PRO A 80 -5.69 11.42 15.53
C PRO A 80 -5.41 11.01 14.06
N ALA A 81 -4.68 9.90 13.85
CA ALA A 81 -4.39 9.34 12.53
C ALA A 81 -5.39 8.23 12.13
N TYR A 82 -6.51 8.09 12.86
CA TYR A 82 -7.54 7.11 12.56
C TYR A 82 -8.25 7.44 11.24
N THR A 83 -8.38 6.44 10.36
CA THR A 83 -9.00 6.61 9.04
C THR A 83 -10.53 6.61 9.08
N GLY A 84 -11.14 6.14 10.17
CA GLY A 84 -12.56 5.76 10.21
C GLY A 84 -12.84 4.33 9.73
N GLY A 85 -11.82 3.63 9.22
CA GLY A 85 -11.89 2.23 8.79
C GLY A 85 -11.67 1.23 9.92
N PHE A 86 -11.66 -0.05 9.59
CA PHE A 86 -11.34 -1.13 10.53
C PHE A 86 -10.56 -2.24 9.82
N ILE A 87 -9.85 -3.06 10.59
CA ILE A 87 -9.19 -4.26 10.08
C ILE A 87 -10.26 -5.28 9.68
N ASP A 88 -10.48 -5.46 8.37
CA ASP A 88 -11.45 -6.43 7.85
C ASP A 88 -10.83 -7.83 7.79
N LEU A 89 -10.91 -8.54 8.92
CA LEU A 89 -10.46 -9.93 9.03
C LEU A 89 -11.29 -10.90 8.18
N LYS A 90 -12.53 -10.55 7.81
CA LYS A 90 -13.38 -11.41 6.98
C LYS A 90 -12.91 -11.39 5.53
N ASN A 91 -12.49 -10.23 5.04
CA ASN A 91 -11.94 -10.04 3.70
C ASN A 91 -10.43 -9.70 3.77
N TRP A 92 -9.69 -10.42 4.61
CA TRP A 92 -8.30 -10.12 4.96
C TRP A 92 -7.39 -9.89 3.75
N ASN A 93 -7.47 -10.76 2.73
CA ASN A 93 -6.57 -10.69 1.57
C ASN A 93 -6.77 -9.38 0.79
N LEU A 94 -8.03 -9.01 0.53
CA LEU A 94 -8.38 -7.75 -0.12
C LEU A 94 -8.03 -6.54 0.75
N TYR A 95 -8.28 -6.64 2.06
CA TYR A 95 -7.95 -5.60 3.01
C TYR A 95 -6.44 -5.33 3.08
N MET A 96 -5.61 -6.38 3.09
CA MET A 96 -4.16 -6.27 3.11
C MET A 96 -3.62 -5.56 1.87
N GLU A 97 -4.14 -5.92 0.70
CA GLU A 97 -3.77 -5.30 -0.57
C GLU A 97 -4.12 -3.79 -0.58
N ASP A 98 -5.33 -3.45 -0.14
CA ASP A 98 -5.80 -2.07 0.02
C ASP A 98 -4.97 -1.28 1.05
N LEU A 99 -4.70 -1.88 2.22
CA LEU A 99 -3.89 -1.30 3.28
C LEU A 99 -2.48 -0.94 2.78
N ARG A 100 -1.82 -1.89 2.10
CA ARG A 100 -0.52 -1.64 1.48
C ARG A 100 -0.61 -0.48 0.49
N CYS A 101 -1.64 -0.47 -0.35
CA CYS A 101 -1.74 0.56 -1.37
C CYS A 101 -1.94 1.96 -0.78
N ARG A 102 -2.89 2.12 0.15
CA ARG A 102 -3.08 3.39 0.86
C ARG A 102 -1.81 3.83 1.56
N CYS A 103 -1.12 2.91 2.22
CA CYS A 103 0.12 3.22 2.91
C CYS A 103 1.22 3.69 1.95
N ALA A 104 1.33 3.07 0.77
CA ALA A 104 2.24 3.50 -0.28
C ALA A 104 1.88 4.90 -0.82
N GLU A 105 0.60 5.16 -1.08
CA GLU A 105 0.10 6.46 -1.59
C GLU A 105 0.39 7.59 -0.60
N GLU A 106 0.02 7.41 0.67
CA GLU A 106 0.18 8.43 1.72
C GLU A 106 1.66 8.66 2.09
N SER A 107 2.45 7.60 2.20
CA SER A 107 3.89 7.73 2.49
C SER A 107 4.63 8.41 1.33
N ARG A 108 4.28 8.08 0.08
CA ARG A 108 4.82 8.76 -1.11
C ARG A 108 4.43 10.24 -1.13
N ALA A 109 3.18 10.57 -0.81
CA ALA A 109 2.71 11.96 -0.77
C ALA A 109 3.48 12.81 0.27
N LYS A 110 3.96 12.18 1.35
CA LYS A 110 4.84 12.78 2.37
C LYS A 110 6.31 12.85 1.94
N GLY A 111 6.68 12.31 0.79
CA GLY A 111 8.06 12.25 0.29
C GLY A 111 8.92 11.18 0.98
N TYR A 112 8.30 10.17 1.58
CA TYR A 112 9.00 9.08 2.24
C TYR A 112 9.36 7.96 1.26
N LYS A 113 10.50 7.33 1.51
CA LYS A 113 11.08 6.31 0.62
C LYS A 113 10.68 4.88 0.96
N VAL A 114 10.29 4.62 2.21
CA VAL A 114 9.83 3.31 2.66
C VAL A 114 8.63 3.49 3.57
N PHE A 115 7.80 2.46 3.68
CA PHE A 115 6.76 2.36 4.69
C PHE A 115 6.73 0.96 5.30
N GLY A 116 6.10 0.86 6.47
CA GLY A 116 5.92 -0.38 7.19
C GLY A 116 4.45 -0.60 7.51
N LEU A 117 4.00 -1.84 7.34
CA LEU A 117 2.70 -2.29 7.82
C LEU A 117 2.89 -3.05 9.12
N GLN A 118 2.19 -2.62 10.17
CA GLN A 118 2.29 -3.16 11.53
C GLN A 118 0.90 -3.33 12.13
N PHE A 119 0.79 -4.18 13.16
CA PHE A 119 -0.44 -4.36 13.93
C PHE A 119 -1.67 -4.62 13.04
N TYR A 120 -1.46 -5.33 11.92
CA TYR A 120 -2.48 -5.69 10.92
C TYR A 120 -3.17 -4.53 10.19
N GLY A 121 -3.09 -3.29 10.65
CA GLY A 121 -3.85 -2.17 10.09
C GLY A 121 -3.24 -0.79 10.32
N GLU A 122 -1.95 -0.72 10.68
CA GLU A 122 -1.23 0.53 10.86
C GLU A 122 -0.22 0.74 9.73
N CYS A 123 -0.17 1.99 9.26
CA CYS A 123 0.82 2.45 8.31
C CYS A 123 1.86 3.31 9.04
N TRP A 124 3.10 2.87 9.04
CA TRP A 124 4.23 3.57 9.64
C TRP A 124 5.21 4.01 8.55
N SER A 125 5.89 5.14 8.75
CA SER A 125 6.95 5.62 7.86
C SER A 125 7.79 6.70 8.55
N GLY A 126 8.52 7.52 7.78
CA GLY A 126 9.21 8.71 8.24
C GLY A 126 10.32 9.16 7.30
N PRO A 127 10.85 10.39 7.47
CA PRO A 127 11.84 10.98 6.55
C PRO A 127 13.14 10.18 6.37
N LYS A 128 13.53 9.39 7.39
CA LYS A 128 14.74 8.56 7.39
C LYS A 128 14.43 7.07 7.50
N ALA A 129 13.18 6.67 7.32
CA ALA A 129 12.77 5.28 7.52
C ALA A 129 13.59 4.29 6.69
N ASN A 130 14.06 4.69 5.50
CA ASN A 130 14.91 3.89 4.61
C ASN A 130 16.30 3.58 5.18
N GLU A 131 16.75 4.36 6.17
CA GLU A 131 18.04 4.19 6.86
C GLU A 131 17.89 3.50 8.22
N THR A 132 16.65 3.39 8.72
CA THR A 132 16.38 2.99 10.10
C THR A 132 15.56 1.72 10.24
N TYR A 133 14.76 1.33 9.24
CA TYR A 133 13.79 0.22 9.35
C TYR A 133 14.37 -1.10 9.86
N PHE A 134 15.63 -1.40 9.55
CA PHE A 134 16.31 -2.66 9.89
C PHE A 134 17.04 -2.64 11.23
N GLN A 135 17.08 -1.51 11.94
CA GLN A 135 17.96 -1.30 13.11
C GLN A 135 17.67 -2.23 14.30
N ASN A 136 16.46 -2.78 14.42
CA ASN A 136 16.11 -3.72 15.48
C ASN A 136 16.23 -5.19 15.04
N GLY A 137 16.71 -5.44 13.82
CA GLY A 137 16.90 -6.77 13.26
C GLY A 137 15.63 -7.39 12.66
N GLU A 138 15.84 -8.50 11.97
CA GLU A 138 14.78 -9.25 11.29
C GLU A 138 13.80 -9.93 12.27
N SER A 139 12.60 -10.20 11.77
CA SER A 139 11.53 -10.92 12.44
C SER A 139 10.88 -11.94 11.49
N ASP A 140 10.24 -12.96 12.05
CA ASP A 140 9.37 -13.92 11.37
C ASP A 140 7.88 -13.67 11.71
N GLN A 141 7.57 -12.60 12.43
CA GLN A 141 6.22 -12.26 12.88
C GLN A 141 5.48 -11.38 11.88
N CYS A 142 5.55 -11.73 10.59
CA CYS A 142 4.75 -11.13 9.53
C CYS A 142 3.81 -12.18 8.93
N VAL A 143 2.64 -11.73 8.51
CA VAL A 143 1.60 -12.56 7.88
C VAL A 143 1.34 -12.13 6.44
N THR A 144 0.86 -13.05 5.63
CA THR A 144 0.39 -12.84 4.23
C THR A 144 -1.11 -13.20 4.15
N HIS A 145 -1.57 -13.53 2.95
CA HIS A 145 -2.83 -14.18 2.64
C HIS A 145 -3.25 -15.24 3.66
N ASP A 146 -4.54 -15.23 3.98
CA ASP A 146 -5.20 -16.14 4.93
C ASP A 146 -4.56 -16.10 6.34
N LEU A 147 -3.92 -14.98 6.69
CA LEU A 147 -3.14 -14.77 7.92
C LEU A 147 -2.00 -15.80 8.11
N ALA A 148 -1.56 -16.45 7.02
CA ALA A 148 -0.46 -17.39 7.04
C ALA A 148 0.89 -16.68 7.24
N HIS A 149 1.93 -17.44 7.62
CA HIS A 149 3.28 -16.89 7.77
C HIS A 149 3.81 -16.33 6.44
N CYS A 150 4.25 -15.07 6.45
CA CYS A 150 4.82 -14.43 5.26
C CYS A 150 6.17 -15.04 4.89
N THR A 151 6.29 -15.53 3.66
CA THR A 151 7.56 -16.04 3.12
C THR A 151 8.07 -15.18 1.98
N ALA A 152 9.27 -15.48 1.49
CA ALA A 152 9.87 -14.79 0.35
C ALA A 152 9.06 -14.94 -0.96
N ALA A 153 8.17 -15.93 -1.06
CA ALA A 153 7.36 -16.19 -2.26
C ALA A 153 6.09 -15.33 -2.35
N GLU A 154 5.68 -14.72 -1.24
CA GLU A 154 4.46 -13.92 -1.17
C GLU A 154 4.65 -12.55 -1.83
N GLU A 155 3.59 -11.86 -2.23
CA GLU A 155 3.69 -10.47 -2.74
C GLU A 155 3.37 -9.44 -1.66
N ASP A 156 2.39 -9.76 -0.82
CA ASP A 156 1.83 -8.86 0.19
C ASP A 156 1.97 -9.46 1.57
N CYS A 157 2.53 -8.69 2.48
CA CYS A 157 2.70 -9.05 3.87
C CYS A 157 2.47 -7.86 4.83
N VAL A 158 2.07 -8.18 6.05
CA VAL A 158 1.80 -7.24 7.14
C VAL A 158 2.44 -7.75 8.42
N GLY A 159 3.09 -6.86 9.17
CA GLY A 159 3.65 -7.20 10.46
C GLY A 159 2.58 -7.34 11.55
N ARG A 160 2.83 -8.26 12.49
CA ARG A 160 2.00 -8.44 13.69
C ARG A 160 2.33 -7.34 14.72
N ASP A 161 2.16 -7.65 16.00
CA ASP A 161 2.53 -6.74 17.08
C ASP A 161 4.03 -6.45 17.11
N TYR A 162 4.39 -5.16 17.18
CA TYR A 162 5.79 -4.70 17.28
C TYR A 162 6.71 -5.23 16.17
N THR A 163 6.15 -5.45 14.99
CA THR A 163 6.86 -5.91 13.81
C THR A 163 6.34 -5.15 12.59
N ASN A 164 7.23 -4.62 11.76
CA ASN A 164 6.87 -4.00 10.49
C ASN A 164 7.22 -4.95 9.35
N PHE A 165 6.30 -5.17 8.41
CA PHE A 165 6.69 -5.59 7.07
C PHE A 165 6.97 -4.34 6.22
N ILE A 166 8.17 -4.23 5.68
CA ILE A 166 8.70 -3.03 5.05
C ILE A 166 8.62 -3.13 3.53
N TYR A 167 8.18 -2.04 2.91
CA TYR A 167 8.17 -1.83 1.47
C TYR A 167 8.96 -0.57 1.11
N GLU A 168 9.73 -0.63 0.03
CA GLU A 168 10.36 0.52 -0.62
C GLU A 168 9.46 1.07 -1.71
N ILE A 169 9.31 2.40 -1.74
CA ILE A 169 8.53 3.12 -2.74
C ILE A 169 9.46 3.49 -3.89
N HIS A 170 9.09 3.09 -5.09
CA HIS A 170 9.79 3.48 -6.31
C HIS A 170 9.11 4.68 -6.95
N GLU A 171 9.92 5.60 -7.46
CA GLU A 171 9.41 6.67 -8.31
C GLU A 171 8.80 6.04 -9.56
N THR A 172 7.53 6.38 -9.83
CA THR A 172 6.93 6.04 -11.12
C THR A 172 7.78 6.72 -12.20
N PRO A 173 8.29 5.99 -13.21
CA PRO A 173 9.01 6.63 -14.31
C PRO A 173 8.11 7.70 -14.93
N VAL A 174 8.51 8.97 -14.84
CA VAL A 174 7.83 10.04 -15.55
C VAL A 174 8.12 9.81 -17.03
N ILE A 175 7.20 9.17 -17.75
CA ILE A 175 7.30 9.12 -19.20
C ILE A 175 6.98 10.53 -19.69
N ASN A 176 8.02 11.32 -19.95
CA ASN A 176 7.90 12.58 -20.66
C ASN A 176 7.41 12.28 -22.09
N HIS A 177 6.10 12.22 -22.31
CA HIS A 177 5.52 12.25 -23.64
C HIS A 177 5.67 13.65 -24.24
N THR A 178 6.90 14.00 -24.62
CA THR A 178 7.12 14.97 -25.69
C THR A 178 6.95 14.23 -27.02
N HIS A 179 5.69 13.91 -27.37
CA HIS A 179 5.42 13.50 -28.75
C HIS A 179 5.55 14.73 -29.65
N ASN A 180 6.77 14.91 -30.17
CA ASN A 180 7.00 15.64 -31.41
C ASN A 180 6.17 14.98 -32.51
N VAL A 181 4.98 15.50 -32.77
CA VAL A 181 4.17 15.20 -33.95
C VAL A 181 4.89 15.78 -35.17
N SER A 182 5.93 15.11 -35.66
CA SER A 182 6.56 15.41 -36.96
C SER A 182 7.44 14.31 -37.56
N GLN A 183 7.54 13.11 -36.98
CA GLN A 183 8.34 12.03 -37.60
C GLN A 183 7.54 10.88 -38.22
N HIS A 184 6.20 10.95 -38.23
CA HIS A 184 5.36 9.89 -38.79
C HIS A 184 5.08 9.98 -40.31
N VAL A 185 5.99 10.58 -41.11
CA VAL A 185 5.81 10.64 -42.58
C VAL A 185 7.01 10.11 -43.41
N ASN A 186 8.21 9.90 -42.86
CA ASN A 186 9.37 9.53 -43.69
C ASN A 186 10.10 8.24 -43.28
N MET A 187 9.37 7.13 -43.07
CA MET A 187 9.97 5.80 -42.87
C MET A 187 9.39 4.70 -43.76
N THR A 188 9.06 5.01 -45.02
CA THR A 188 8.61 4.01 -46.00
C THR A 188 9.41 3.98 -47.31
N HIS A 189 10.57 4.66 -47.41
CA HIS A 189 11.40 4.63 -48.62
C HIS A 189 12.89 4.31 -48.37
N THR A 190 13.20 3.50 -47.34
CA THR A 190 14.58 3.05 -47.08
C THR A 190 14.66 1.64 -46.50
N LEU A 191 13.73 0.73 -46.82
CA LEU A 191 13.82 -0.69 -46.42
C LEU A 191 13.95 -1.66 -47.60
N ALA A 192 13.99 -1.18 -48.85
CA ALA A 192 14.14 -2.02 -50.04
C ALA A 192 15.57 -2.05 -50.63
N LYS A 193 16.58 -1.43 -49.99
CA LYS A 193 17.95 -1.35 -50.52
C LYS A 193 19.04 -2.09 -49.74
N ASN A 194 18.75 -2.70 -48.59
CA ASN A 194 19.79 -3.31 -47.74
C ASN A 194 19.73 -4.84 -47.62
N ILE A 195 18.93 -5.55 -48.43
CA ILE A 195 18.81 -7.02 -48.39
C ILE A 195 19.83 -7.72 -49.32
N THR A 196 21.01 -7.14 -49.57
CA THR A 196 22.00 -7.82 -50.44
C THR A 196 23.47 -7.78 -50.02
N LEU A 197 23.86 -7.21 -48.86
CA LEU A 197 25.28 -7.23 -48.53
C LEU A 197 25.60 -7.03 -47.04
N ALA A 198 25.55 -8.10 -46.24
CA ALA A 198 26.36 -8.24 -45.02
C ALA A 198 26.25 -9.66 -44.40
N HIS A 199 26.58 -10.69 -45.17
CA HIS A 199 27.09 -11.93 -44.58
C HIS A 199 28.59 -11.75 -44.34
N HIS A 200 28.99 -11.09 -43.25
CA HIS A 200 30.32 -11.28 -42.65
C HIS A 200 30.42 -10.67 -41.24
N ASN A 201 30.61 -11.57 -40.27
CA ASN A 201 31.33 -11.41 -39.00
C ASN A 201 31.17 -10.11 -38.20
N HIS A 202 30.47 -10.21 -37.06
CA HIS A 202 30.96 -9.58 -35.84
C HIS A 202 30.60 -10.41 -34.60
N THR A 203 31.63 -10.98 -33.99
CA THR A 203 31.60 -11.61 -32.66
C THR A 203 31.40 -10.52 -31.61
N LEU A 204 30.37 -10.64 -30.78
CA LEU A 204 30.12 -9.74 -29.65
C LEU A 204 30.81 -10.28 -28.40
N ASN A 205 31.83 -9.57 -27.92
CA ASN A 205 32.43 -9.80 -26.60
C ASN A 205 31.52 -9.20 -25.53
N ILE A 206 30.93 -10.06 -24.70
CA ILE A 206 30.15 -9.67 -23.53
C ILE A 206 31.10 -9.43 -22.36
N THR A 207 31.27 -8.18 -21.94
CA THR A 207 31.97 -7.80 -20.71
C THR A 207 31.04 -8.04 -19.52
N THR A 208 31.35 -9.06 -18.71
CA THR A 208 30.63 -9.36 -17.47
C THR A 208 31.09 -8.41 -16.35
N THR A 209 30.14 -7.73 -15.71
CA THR A 209 30.38 -6.94 -14.49
C THR A 209 30.70 -7.85 -13.29
N PRO A 210 31.50 -7.39 -12.30
CA PRO A 210 31.89 -8.24 -11.17
C PRO A 210 30.72 -8.57 -10.25
N LYS A 211 30.57 -9.85 -9.93
CA LYS A 211 29.67 -10.39 -8.89
C LYS A 211 30.09 -9.89 -7.50
N PRO A 212 29.15 -9.49 -6.61
CA PRO A 212 29.48 -9.14 -5.23
C PRO A 212 30.07 -10.32 -4.44
N PRO A 213 30.91 -10.08 -3.42
CA PRO A 213 31.56 -11.13 -2.65
C PRO A 213 30.54 -12.01 -1.93
N VAL A 214 30.65 -13.33 -2.13
CA VAL A 214 29.93 -14.33 -1.35
C VAL A 214 30.56 -14.39 0.05
N ILE A 215 29.83 -13.94 1.07
CA ILE A 215 30.21 -14.12 2.47
C ILE A 215 29.96 -15.59 2.84
N PRO A 216 30.93 -16.31 3.45
CA PRO A 216 30.73 -17.69 3.87
C PRO A 216 29.67 -17.76 4.96
N THR A 217 28.51 -18.33 4.65
CA THR A 217 27.53 -18.76 5.66
C THR A 217 27.98 -20.10 6.24
N ASN A 218 28.43 -20.11 7.49
CA ASN A 218 28.56 -21.35 8.24
C ASN A 218 27.17 -22.00 8.40
N PRO A 219 27.06 -23.34 8.35
CA PRO A 219 25.80 -24.02 8.57
C PRO A 219 25.25 -23.69 9.97
N PRO A 220 23.93 -23.47 10.11
CA PRO A 220 23.33 -23.20 11.41
C PRO A 220 23.52 -24.43 12.31
N THR A 221 24.23 -24.24 13.41
CA THR A 221 24.25 -25.20 14.52
C THR A 221 22.85 -25.25 15.13
N ASN A 222 22.23 -26.43 15.07
CA ASN A 222 20.93 -26.74 15.65
C ASN A 222 20.89 -26.33 17.14
N PRO A 223 20.11 -25.30 17.53
CA PRO A 223 19.95 -24.96 18.93
C PRO A 223 19.07 -26.03 19.60
N GLN A 224 19.61 -26.67 20.64
CA GLN A 224 18.82 -27.51 21.56
C GLN A 224 17.63 -26.71 22.11
N PRO A 225 16.45 -27.34 22.32
CA PRO A 225 15.30 -26.67 22.91
C PRO A 225 15.67 -26.15 24.30
N ARG A 226 15.67 -24.83 24.48
CA ARG A 226 15.76 -24.22 25.80
C ARG A 226 14.35 -24.14 26.36
N GLU A 227 14.09 -24.85 27.47
CA GLU A 227 12.85 -24.67 28.24
C GLU A 227 12.71 -23.20 28.62
N VAL A 228 11.61 -22.58 28.19
CA VAL A 228 11.27 -21.21 28.57
C VAL A 228 10.61 -21.27 29.96
N PRO A 229 11.10 -20.54 30.98
CA PRO A 229 10.41 -20.45 32.26
C PRO A 229 9.01 -19.88 32.06
N GLY A 230 8.00 -20.53 32.65
CA GLY A 230 6.60 -20.13 32.55
C GLY A 230 6.38 -18.67 32.91
N TYR A 231 5.63 -17.97 32.06
CA TYR A 231 5.21 -16.59 32.29
C TYR A 231 4.30 -16.50 33.52
N VAL A 232 4.74 -15.75 34.53
CA VAL A 232 3.91 -15.37 35.69
C VAL A 232 3.41 -13.94 35.43
N PRO A 233 2.11 -13.71 35.21
CA PRO A 233 1.58 -12.37 35.02
C PRO A 233 1.70 -11.53 36.30
N PRO A 234 1.88 -10.20 36.18
CA PRO A 234 1.91 -9.30 37.33
C PRO A 234 0.56 -9.28 38.08
N PRO A 235 0.56 -9.07 39.41
CA PRO A 235 -0.66 -9.06 40.21
C PRO A 235 -1.55 -7.88 39.79
N GLY A 236 -2.74 -8.20 39.26
CA GLY A 236 -3.73 -7.22 38.83
C GLY A 236 -4.39 -7.52 37.47
N CYS A 237 -3.77 -8.37 36.65
CA CYS A 237 -4.37 -8.83 35.38
C CYS A 237 -5.04 -10.19 35.57
N GLN A 238 -6.32 -10.20 35.98
CA GLN A 238 -7.18 -11.37 35.84
C GLN A 238 -7.78 -11.35 34.42
N PRO A 239 -7.61 -12.40 33.59
CA PRO A 239 -8.38 -12.52 32.36
C PRO A 239 -9.85 -12.70 32.72
N SER A 240 -10.73 -11.89 32.12
CA SER A 240 -12.18 -12.06 32.21
C SER A 240 -12.52 -13.47 31.73
N LYS A 241 -13.20 -14.26 32.57
CA LYS A 241 -13.75 -15.58 32.22
C LYS A 241 -14.73 -15.43 31.06
N TYR A 242 -14.25 -15.57 29.82
CA TYR A 242 -15.12 -15.98 28.72
C TYR A 242 -15.25 -17.50 28.78
N HIS A 243 -16.49 -17.94 28.97
CA HIS A 243 -16.88 -19.34 29.01
C HIS A 243 -16.80 -19.88 27.57
N ILE A 244 -15.77 -20.66 27.28
CA ILE A 244 -15.69 -21.42 26.03
C ILE A 244 -16.32 -22.77 26.32
N GLU A 245 -17.54 -22.99 25.85
CA GLU A 245 -18.16 -24.31 25.84
C GLU A 245 -17.43 -25.19 24.82
N THR A 246 -16.84 -26.27 25.32
CA THR A 246 -16.16 -27.30 24.54
C THR A 246 -17.20 -28.07 23.72
N ILE A 247 -17.25 -27.89 22.41
CA ILE A 247 -17.97 -28.81 21.51
C ILE A 247 -17.14 -30.10 21.41
N GLY A 248 -17.71 -31.17 21.96
CA GLY A 248 -17.10 -32.50 21.98
C GLY A 248 -16.94 -33.09 20.58
N TYR A 249 -15.79 -33.73 20.37
CA TYR A 249 -15.55 -34.64 19.25
C TYR A 249 -16.46 -35.87 19.38
N ILE A 250 -17.21 -36.16 18.32
CA ILE A 250 -17.90 -37.44 18.12
C ILE A 250 -16.91 -38.44 17.52
N LYS A 251 -17.00 -39.66 18.05
CA LYS A 251 -16.18 -40.86 17.90
C LYS A 251 -15.70 -41.20 16.49
#